data_AF-A0A2N5DT78-F1
#
_entry.id   AF-A0A2N5DT78-F1
#
_cell.length_a   1.000
_cell.length_b   1.000
_cell.length_c   1.000
_cell.angle_alpha   90.00
_cell.angle_beta   90.00
_cell.angle_gamma   90.00
#
_symmetry.space_group_name_H-M   'P 1'
#
loop_
_entity.id
_entity.type
_entity.pdbx_description
1 polymer ?
#
loop_
_entity_poly.entity_id
_entity_poly.type
_entity_poly.pdbx_seq_one_letter_code
_entity_poly.pdbx_strand_id
1 'polypeptide(L)'
;MYLIPFYPLPSDPNTMVQFRAPDVAMATYFCKSEAYTEERDTTEYLNLLQTAETKNDSVNWTAQDRRTALWWIFINSRKDPMISFGYQCSHCGEEHWSDVNMQNLADDLTVLDVKPEMDAGTITVQGEPYEWICKPLDGHAMECLERMRQNLPPAGRDRKAYERAVTALRLWELVYQVRLADDTEKDFETSAVARHALIEKMDVNTEFTQLAAKVGEMQEKLDHGLKIRMDKGESCLLMPPHPCNSDKFKEAAIRPTTELLVTFRNSQFIPNIGTGSLANLSFQPGLVWRSANF
;
A
#
# COMPACT_ATOMS: atom_id res chain seq x y z
N MET A 1 -4.91 27.60 7.30
CA MET A 1 -4.77 26.18 6.92
C MET A 1 -3.56 25.64 7.66
N TYR A 2 -3.73 24.58 8.47
CA TYR A 2 -2.63 24.01 9.25
C TYR A 2 -1.68 23.24 8.32
N LEU A 3 -0.37 23.42 8.50
CA LEU A 3 0.66 22.72 7.76
C LEU A 3 1.13 21.51 8.55
N ILE A 4 1.25 20.37 7.88
CA ILE A 4 1.82 19.15 8.45
C ILE A 4 3.34 19.27 8.43
N PRO A 5 4.11 18.73 9.39
CA PRO A 5 5.58 18.76 9.29
C PRO A 5 6.09 18.22 7.94
N PHE A 6 7.23 18.75 7.48
CA PHE A 6 7.86 18.30 6.23
C PHE A 6 8.04 16.78 6.23
N TYR A 7 7.71 16.18 5.10
CA TYR A 7 7.83 14.75 4.84
C TYR A 7 9.02 14.50 3.91
N PRO A 8 10.17 14.01 4.41
CA PRO A 8 11.20 13.45 3.54
C PRO A 8 10.66 12.17 2.90
N LEU A 9 10.81 11.99 1.58
CA LEU A 9 10.48 10.71 0.96
C LEU A 9 11.43 9.63 1.50
N PRO A 10 10.94 8.52 2.08
CA PRO A 10 11.81 7.47 2.58
C PRO A 10 12.69 6.84 1.49
N SER A 11 12.27 6.84 0.22
CA SER A 11 13.10 6.39 -0.90
C SER A 11 14.17 7.40 -1.37
N ASP A 12 13.97 8.69 -1.12
CA ASP A 12 14.92 9.77 -1.42
C ASP A 12 14.77 10.90 -0.39
N PRO A 13 15.48 10.83 0.75
CA PRO A 13 15.31 11.78 1.85
C PRO A 13 15.66 13.23 1.50
N ASN A 14 16.32 13.48 0.36
CA ASN A 14 16.59 14.84 -0.13
C ASN A 14 15.34 15.49 -0.72
N THR A 15 14.39 14.69 -1.20
CA THR A 15 13.11 15.18 -1.71
C THR A 15 12.16 15.41 -0.53
N MET A 16 12.01 16.69 -0.16
CA MET A 16 11.14 17.13 0.92
C MET A 16 9.78 17.58 0.39
N VAL A 17 8.71 16.97 0.89
CA VAL A 17 7.33 17.30 0.54
C VAL A 17 6.62 17.95 1.72
N GLN A 18 5.93 19.05 1.47
CA GLN A 18 5.16 19.78 2.45
C GLN A 18 3.67 19.61 2.16
N PHE A 19 2.93 19.08 3.13
CA PHE A 19 1.47 18.90 3.03
C PHE A 19 0.71 19.93 3.85
N ARG A 20 -0.50 20.23 3.41
CA ARG A 20 -1.55 20.87 4.21
C ARG A 20 -2.29 19.78 4.98
N ALA A 21 -2.86 20.11 6.14
CA ALA A 21 -3.83 19.21 6.75
C ALA A 21 -5.13 19.17 5.93
N PRO A 22 -5.77 18.00 5.84
CA PRO A 22 -7.06 17.88 5.18
C PRO A 22 -8.13 18.68 5.92
N ASP A 23 -9.07 19.21 5.15
CA ASP A 23 -10.23 19.95 5.66
C ASP A 23 -11.54 19.18 5.40
N VAL A 24 -12.66 19.75 5.84
CA VAL A 24 -13.99 19.14 5.70
C VAL A 24 -14.37 18.97 4.22
N ALA A 25 -13.95 19.88 3.33
CA ALA A 25 -14.27 19.79 1.91
C ALA A 25 -13.57 18.58 1.29
N MET A 26 -12.29 18.38 1.59
CA MET A 26 -11.55 17.19 1.19
C MET A 26 -12.14 15.91 1.80
N ALA A 27 -12.42 15.91 3.09
CA ALA A 27 -13.01 14.75 3.75
C ALA A 27 -14.40 14.37 3.21
N THR A 28 -15.14 15.35 2.67
CA THR A 28 -16.43 15.14 1.98
C THR A 28 -16.20 14.62 0.56
N TYR A 29 -15.22 15.17 -0.16
CA TYR A 29 -14.90 14.77 -1.52
C TYR A 29 -14.42 13.31 -1.59
N PHE A 30 -13.55 12.91 -0.68
CA PHE A 30 -13.00 11.55 -0.62
C PHE A 30 -13.95 10.52 0.00
N CYS A 31 -15.17 10.91 0.40
CA CYS A 31 -16.26 9.95 0.61
C CYS A 31 -16.56 9.13 -0.66
N LYS A 32 -16.13 9.61 -1.84
CA LYS A 32 -16.24 8.89 -3.11
C LYS A 32 -15.36 7.63 -3.20
N SER A 33 -14.41 7.46 -2.29
CA SER A 33 -13.41 6.42 -2.43
C SER A 33 -14.02 5.04 -2.21
N GLU A 34 -13.82 4.15 -3.19
CA GLU A 34 -14.30 2.79 -3.17
C GLU A 34 -13.13 1.81 -3.07
N ALA A 35 -13.38 0.58 -2.60
CA ALA A 35 -12.34 -0.43 -2.39
C ALA A 35 -11.53 -0.76 -3.65
N TYR A 36 -12.05 -0.43 -4.83
CA TYR A 36 -11.39 -0.66 -6.11
C TYR A 36 -10.82 0.62 -6.73
N THR A 37 -10.90 1.79 -6.11
CA THR A 37 -10.27 3.03 -6.61
C THR A 37 -9.27 3.61 -5.62
N GLU A 38 -8.92 2.85 -4.59
CA GLU A 38 -8.07 3.29 -3.48
C GLU A 38 -6.70 3.79 -3.95
N GLU A 39 -6.10 3.18 -4.99
CA GLU A 39 -4.80 3.63 -5.50
C GLU A 39 -4.90 4.94 -6.26
N ARG A 40 -5.86 5.05 -7.17
CA ARG A 40 -6.09 6.29 -7.92
C ARG A 40 -6.46 7.45 -6.98
N ASP A 41 -7.34 7.19 -6.02
CA ASP A 41 -7.76 8.20 -5.06
C ASP A 41 -6.61 8.60 -4.12
N THR A 42 -5.66 7.69 -3.84
CA THR A 42 -4.43 8.02 -3.09
C THR A 42 -3.56 9.00 -3.86
N THR A 43 -3.33 8.79 -5.16
CA THR A 43 -2.57 9.72 -6.01
C THR A 43 -3.23 11.10 -6.01
N GLU A 44 -4.54 11.14 -6.21
CA GLU A 44 -5.30 12.39 -6.20
C GLU A 44 -5.21 13.09 -4.84
N TYR A 45 -5.41 12.36 -3.74
CA TYR A 45 -5.36 12.90 -2.38
C TYR A 45 -4.00 13.49 -2.04
N LEU A 46 -2.93 12.74 -2.27
CA LEU A 46 -1.56 13.19 -2.00
C LEU A 46 -1.23 14.43 -2.85
N ASN A 47 -1.56 14.42 -4.13
CA ASN A 47 -1.28 15.56 -5.02
C ASN A 47 -2.08 16.82 -4.68
N LEU A 48 -3.31 16.68 -4.18
CA LEU A 48 -4.14 17.81 -3.74
C LEU A 48 -3.65 18.46 -2.44
N LEU A 49 -3.10 17.67 -1.51
CA LEU A 49 -2.64 18.17 -0.21
C LEU A 49 -1.28 18.85 -0.25
N GLN A 50 -0.48 18.57 -1.28
CA GLN A 50 0.83 19.19 -1.42
C GLN A 50 0.74 20.71 -1.57
N THR A 51 1.69 21.40 -0.97
CA THR A 51 1.92 22.81 -1.24
C THR A 51 2.55 22.99 -2.63
N ALA A 52 2.36 24.16 -3.25
CA ALA A 52 2.81 24.39 -4.62
C ALA A 52 4.34 24.40 -4.71
N GLU A 53 5.00 24.84 -3.64
CA GLU A 53 6.44 25.04 -3.52
C GLU A 53 7.23 23.72 -3.53
N THR A 54 6.64 22.65 -2.98
CA THR A 54 7.27 21.32 -2.87
C THR A 54 6.54 20.27 -3.70
N LYS A 55 5.80 20.70 -4.73
CA LYS A 55 4.93 19.79 -5.48
C LYS A 55 5.76 18.77 -6.25
N ASN A 56 5.51 17.51 -5.98
CA ASN A 56 6.11 16.35 -6.64
C ASN A 56 5.00 15.31 -6.88
N ASP A 57 4.86 14.85 -8.12
CA ASP A 57 3.73 14.01 -8.50
C ASP A 57 3.84 12.61 -7.86
N SER A 58 2.91 12.31 -6.95
CA SER A 58 2.90 11.09 -6.16
C SER A 58 2.63 9.81 -6.94
N VAL A 59 2.23 9.92 -8.22
CA VAL A 59 2.13 8.76 -9.12
C VAL A 59 3.51 8.13 -9.41
N ASN A 60 4.58 8.93 -9.31
CA ASN A 60 5.95 8.49 -9.56
C ASN A 60 6.67 8.01 -8.29
N TRP A 61 6.05 8.15 -7.13
CA TRP A 61 6.63 7.71 -5.87
C TRP A 61 6.53 6.20 -5.76
N THR A 62 7.42 5.60 -4.97
CA THR A 62 7.29 4.19 -4.61
C THR A 62 5.96 3.97 -3.88
N ALA A 63 5.43 2.76 -3.95
CA ALA A 63 4.23 2.38 -3.24
C ALA A 63 4.42 2.54 -1.72
N GLN A 64 5.61 2.23 -1.19
CA GLN A 64 5.96 2.43 0.22
C GLN A 64 5.95 3.92 0.61
N ASP A 65 6.51 4.82 -0.22
CA ASP A 65 6.48 6.25 0.02
C ASP A 65 5.06 6.79 0.09
N ARG A 66 4.17 6.34 -0.81
CA ARG A 66 2.76 6.76 -0.85
C ARG A 66 2.02 6.36 0.43
N ARG A 67 2.23 5.13 0.91
CA ARG A 67 1.62 4.63 2.15
C ARG A 67 2.17 5.33 3.38
N THR A 68 3.48 5.53 3.41
CA THR A 68 4.14 6.25 4.49
C THR A 68 3.69 7.72 4.53
N ALA A 69 3.46 8.35 3.37
CA ALA A 69 2.89 9.69 3.28
C ALA A 69 1.45 9.75 3.82
N LEU A 70 0.58 8.79 3.45
CA LEU A 70 -0.78 8.70 3.99
C LEU A 70 -0.78 8.59 5.52
N TRP A 71 0.07 7.70 6.06
CA TRP A 71 0.26 7.55 7.50
C TRP A 71 0.81 8.83 8.15
N TRP A 72 1.82 9.47 7.55
CA TRP A 72 2.42 10.71 8.04
C TRP A 72 1.38 11.83 8.16
N ILE A 73 0.55 11.99 7.13
CA ILE A 73 -0.56 12.96 7.13
C ILE A 73 -1.55 12.60 8.23
N PHE A 74 -1.92 11.33 8.36
CA PHE A 74 -2.87 10.86 9.36
C PHE A 74 -2.43 11.18 10.80
N ILE A 75 -1.21 10.79 11.18
CA ILE A 75 -0.73 10.97 12.57
C ILE A 75 -0.52 12.44 12.96
N ASN A 76 -0.28 13.31 11.98
CA ASN A 76 -0.03 14.74 12.20
C ASN A 76 -1.29 15.61 12.05
N SER A 77 -2.36 15.07 11.48
CA SER A 77 -3.63 15.78 11.26
C SER A 77 -4.73 15.40 12.24
N ARG A 78 -4.69 14.19 12.81
CA ARG A 78 -5.71 13.68 13.73
C ARG A 78 -5.31 13.85 15.19
N LYS A 79 -6.29 14.14 16.03
CA LYS A 79 -6.11 14.22 17.49
C LYS A 79 -5.92 12.84 18.13
N ASP A 80 -6.60 11.83 17.59
CA ASP A 80 -6.56 10.45 18.05
C ASP A 80 -6.16 9.53 16.87
N PRO A 81 -4.90 9.08 16.82
CA PRO A 81 -4.37 8.25 15.75
C PRO A 81 -4.50 6.74 16.05
N MET A 82 -5.52 6.31 16.80
CA MET A 82 -5.79 4.90 17.08
C MET A 82 -6.54 4.22 15.92
N ILE A 83 -6.12 3.00 15.56
CA ILE A 83 -6.88 2.11 14.66
C ILE A 83 -7.01 0.74 15.33
N SER A 84 -8.22 0.19 15.31
CA SER A 84 -8.54 -1.12 15.88
C SER A 84 -8.58 -2.20 14.79
N PHE A 85 -7.90 -3.32 15.03
CA PHE A 85 -7.89 -4.47 14.14
C PHE A 85 -8.40 -5.72 14.86
N GLY A 86 -9.39 -6.39 14.27
CA GLY A 86 -9.83 -7.72 14.72
C GLY A 86 -8.92 -8.80 14.12
N TYR A 87 -8.53 -9.79 14.93
CA TYR A 87 -7.73 -10.92 14.48
C TYR A 87 -8.04 -12.20 15.26
N GLN A 88 -7.78 -13.35 14.64
CA GLN A 88 -7.82 -14.64 15.33
C GLN A 88 -6.41 -14.99 15.83
N CYS A 89 -6.25 -15.14 17.14
CA CYS A 89 -4.95 -15.41 17.74
C CYS A 89 -4.54 -16.88 17.56
N SER A 90 -3.36 -17.12 16.98
CA SER A 90 -2.82 -18.46 16.77
C SER A 90 -2.44 -19.19 18.07
N HIS A 91 -2.20 -18.46 19.16
CA HIS A 91 -1.77 -19.04 20.44
C HIS A 91 -2.94 -19.55 21.29
N CYS A 92 -4.04 -18.79 21.37
CA CYS A 92 -5.20 -19.16 22.20
C CYS A 92 -6.41 -19.67 21.40
N GLY A 93 -6.47 -19.39 20.09
CA GLY A 93 -7.56 -19.74 19.19
C GLY A 93 -8.77 -18.79 19.22
N GLU A 94 -8.75 -17.77 20.09
CA GLU A 94 -9.84 -16.81 20.30
C GLU A 94 -9.70 -15.59 19.38
N GLU A 95 -10.83 -14.90 19.13
CA GLU A 95 -10.86 -13.62 18.44
C GLU A 95 -10.46 -12.50 19.41
N HIS A 96 -9.56 -11.63 18.96
CA HIS A 96 -9.03 -10.52 19.73
C HIS A 96 -9.10 -9.23 18.91
N TRP A 97 -9.16 -8.10 19.63
CA TRP A 97 -9.03 -6.77 19.05
C TRP A 97 -7.70 -6.18 19.51
N SER A 98 -6.96 -5.60 18.56
CA SER A 98 -5.73 -4.86 18.81
C SER A 98 -5.95 -3.40 18.47
N ASP A 99 -5.96 -2.55 19.50
CA ASP A 99 -6.01 -1.10 19.36
C ASP A 99 -4.58 -0.59 19.25
N VAL A 100 -4.21 -0.07 18.08
CA VAL A 100 -2.84 0.36 17.83
C VAL A 100 -2.78 1.87 17.63
N ASN A 101 -1.90 2.51 18.41
CA ASN A 101 -1.52 3.89 18.17
C ASN A 101 -0.61 3.92 16.94
N MET A 102 -1.10 4.50 15.85
CA MET A 102 -0.34 4.58 14.60
C MET A 102 0.97 5.36 14.75
N GLN A 103 1.11 6.24 15.75
CA GLN A 103 2.37 6.92 16.02
C GLN A 103 3.51 5.96 16.37
N ASN A 104 3.20 4.80 16.98
CA ASN A 104 4.21 3.81 17.38
C ASN A 104 4.92 3.18 16.17
N LEU A 105 4.35 3.29 14.97
CA LEU A 105 5.01 2.81 13.74
C LEU A 105 6.24 3.65 13.36
N ALA A 106 6.39 4.84 13.95
CA ALA A 106 7.54 5.72 13.71
C ALA A 106 8.86 5.07 14.12
N ASP A 107 8.85 4.22 15.15
CA ASP A 107 10.05 3.58 15.70
C ASP A 107 10.69 2.58 14.74
N ASP A 108 9.90 2.06 13.79
CA ASP A 108 10.31 1.03 12.82
C ASP A 108 10.52 1.59 11.40
N LEU A 109 10.44 2.91 11.21
CA LEU A 109 10.62 3.54 9.90
C LEU A 109 12.05 3.39 9.39
N THR A 110 12.17 2.96 8.14
CA THR A 110 13.45 2.87 7.44
C THR A 110 13.51 3.92 6.33
N VAL A 111 14.72 4.38 6.01
CA VAL A 111 14.96 5.33 4.91
C VAL A 111 16.13 4.80 4.07
N LEU A 112 16.05 4.97 2.76
CA LEU A 112 17.14 4.60 1.86
C LEU A 112 18.20 5.70 1.82
N ASP A 113 19.45 5.26 1.77
CA ASP A 113 20.62 6.10 1.48
C ASP A 113 21.04 6.02 0.00
N VAL A 114 20.43 5.09 -0.75
CA VAL A 114 20.65 4.85 -2.18
C VAL A 114 19.38 5.14 -2.97
N LYS A 115 19.54 5.35 -4.28
CA LYS A 115 18.41 5.47 -5.20
C LYS A 115 17.54 4.19 -5.13
N PRO A 116 16.20 4.27 -5.23
CA PRO A 116 15.31 3.10 -5.21
C PRO A 116 15.35 2.30 -6.52
N GLU A 117 16.55 1.93 -6.97
CA GLU A 117 16.82 1.10 -8.14
C GLU A 117 18.03 0.20 -7.86
N MET A 118 18.00 -1.03 -8.39
CA MET A 118 19.08 -1.99 -8.26
C MET A 118 19.41 -2.58 -9.63
N ASP A 119 20.69 -2.58 -10.00
CA ASP A 119 21.16 -3.28 -11.19
C ASP A 119 20.95 -4.80 -11.02
N ALA A 120 20.22 -5.41 -11.94
CA ALA A 120 19.99 -6.86 -11.96
C ALA A 120 21.00 -7.60 -12.86
N GLY A 121 21.82 -6.86 -13.59
CA GLY A 121 22.81 -7.33 -14.55
C GLY A 121 22.20 -7.87 -15.84
N THR A 122 23.05 -8.54 -16.61
CA THR A 122 22.67 -9.17 -17.88
C THR A 122 21.92 -10.49 -17.63
N ILE A 123 20.67 -10.58 -18.10
CA ILE A 123 19.89 -11.82 -18.10
C ILE A 123 19.46 -12.10 -19.55
N THR A 124 19.61 -13.35 -19.98
CA THR A 124 19.23 -13.73 -21.34
C THR A 124 17.74 -13.96 -21.46
N VAL A 125 17.20 -13.72 -22.66
CA VAL A 125 15.86 -14.11 -23.04
C VAL A 125 15.96 -14.82 -24.38
N GLN A 126 15.67 -16.13 -24.39
CA GLN A 126 15.88 -17.00 -25.55
C GLN A 126 17.34 -16.94 -26.07
N GLY A 127 18.30 -16.79 -25.16
CA GLY A 127 19.73 -16.70 -25.47
C GLY A 127 20.24 -15.32 -25.89
N GLU A 128 19.36 -14.32 -26.07
CA GLU A 128 19.76 -12.93 -26.33
C GLU A 128 19.96 -12.17 -25.00
N PRO A 129 21.09 -11.48 -24.77
CA PRO A 129 21.37 -10.79 -23.52
C PRO A 129 20.62 -9.45 -23.41
N TYR A 130 20.04 -9.19 -22.23
CA TYR A 130 19.39 -7.92 -21.89
C TYR A 130 19.89 -7.42 -20.54
N GLU A 131 20.14 -6.12 -20.43
CA GLU A 131 20.50 -5.47 -19.16
C GLU A 131 19.23 -5.04 -18.41
N TRP A 132 19.06 -5.55 -17.18
CA TRP A 132 17.87 -5.32 -16.38
C TRP A 132 18.16 -4.44 -15.16
N ILE A 133 17.18 -3.60 -14.82
CA ILE A 133 17.16 -2.80 -13.60
C ILE A 133 15.91 -3.20 -12.81
N CYS A 134 16.08 -3.58 -11.55
CA CYS A 134 14.97 -3.79 -10.63
C CYS A 134 14.64 -2.49 -9.89
N LYS A 135 13.35 -2.24 -9.63
CA LYS A 135 12.87 -1.10 -8.85
C LYS A 135 11.61 -1.48 -8.05
N PRO A 136 11.33 -0.82 -6.92
CA PRO A 136 10.07 -1.00 -6.20
C PRO A 136 8.87 -0.62 -7.09
N LEU A 137 7.69 -1.13 -6.73
CA LEU A 137 6.44 -0.70 -7.39
C LEU A 137 6.23 0.79 -7.14
N ASP A 138 5.84 1.53 -8.16
CA ASP A 138 5.47 2.94 -8.08
C ASP A 138 3.94 3.14 -8.11
N GLY A 139 3.47 4.39 -7.99
CA GLY A 139 2.05 4.71 -8.03
C GLY A 139 1.37 4.27 -9.33
N HIS A 140 2.04 4.45 -10.48
CA HIS A 140 1.55 3.96 -11.77
C HIS A 140 1.32 2.44 -11.76
N ALA A 141 2.31 1.67 -11.30
CA ALA A 141 2.20 0.23 -11.19
C ALA A 141 1.04 -0.19 -10.29
N MET A 142 0.89 0.45 -9.13
CA MET A 142 -0.18 0.12 -8.18
C MET A 142 -1.57 0.40 -8.75
N GLU A 143 -1.76 1.51 -9.45
CA GLU A 143 -3.02 1.83 -10.14
C GLU A 143 -3.32 0.82 -11.27
N CYS A 144 -2.31 0.37 -12.02
CA CYS A 144 -2.49 -0.67 -13.03
C CYS A 144 -2.89 -2.01 -12.40
N LEU A 145 -2.22 -2.42 -11.31
CA LEU A 145 -2.53 -3.64 -10.58
C LEU A 145 -3.93 -3.59 -9.96
N GLU A 146 -4.37 -2.43 -9.47
CA GLU A 146 -5.74 -2.20 -9.01
C GLU A 146 -6.77 -2.46 -10.13
N ARG A 147 -6.56 -1.89 -11.32
CA ARG A 147 -7.42 -2.15 -12.50
C ARG A 147 -7.41 -3.63 -12.88
N MET A 148 -6.28 -4.31 -12.78
CA MET A 148 -6.20 -5.75 -13.08
C MET A 148 -6.95 -6.59 -12.04
N ARG A 149 -6.87 -6.24 -10.75
CA ARG A 149 -7.64 -6.91 -9.69
C ARG A 149 -9.14 -6.78 -9.89
N GLN A 150 -9.62 -5.62 -10.32
CA GLN A 150 -11.04 -5.40 -10.65
C GLN A 150 -11.54 -6.36 -11.74
N ASN A 151 -10.67 -6.70 -12.69
CA ASN A 151 -10.99 -7.56 -13.82
C ASN A 151 -10.82 -9.05 -13.52
N LEU A 152 -10.48 -9.44 -12.29
CA LEU A 152 -10.41 -10.85 -11.90
C LEU A 152 -11.80 -11.50 -12.01
N PRO A 153 -11.89 -12.74 -12.54
CA PRO A 153 -13.15 -13.44 -12.61
C PRO A 153 -13.65 -13.78 -11.20
N PRO A 154 -14.96 -13.99 -10.99
CA PRO A 154 -15.49 -14.37 -9.68
C PRO A 154 -14.91 -15.71 -9.20
N ALA A 155 -14.29 -15.72 -8.02
CA ALA A 155 -13.60 -16.89 -7.46
C ALA A 155 -14.48 -18.16 -7.36
N GLY A 156 -15.80 -18.00 -7.22
CA GLY A 156 -16.73 -19.11 -7.03
C GLY A 156 -17.30 -19.77 -8.29
N ARG A 157 -17.10 -19.20 -9.50
CA ARG A 157 -17.71 -19.75 -10.73
C ARG A 157 -16.77 -20.64 -11.54
N ASP A 158 -15.52 -20.20 -11.72
CA ASP A 158 -14.49 -20.94 -12.42
C ASP A 158 -13.16 -20.76 -11.70
N ARG A 159 -12.86 -21.74 -10.84
CA ARG A 159 -11.65 -21.75 -10.03
C ARG A 159 -10.38 -21.74 -10.89
N LYS A 160 -10.36 -22.44 -12.02
CA LYS A 160 -9.17 -22.53 -12.88
C LYS A 160 -8.94 -21.22 -13.62
N ALA A 161 -10.00 -20.58 -14.13
CA ALA A 161 -9.88 -19.26 -14.74
C ALA A 161 -9.42 -18.21 -13.72
N TYR A 162 -9.93 -18.28 -12.48
CA TYR A 162 -9.49 -17.41 -11.39
C TYR A 162 -8.01 -17.61 -11.04
N GLU A 163 -7.58 -18.85 -10.82
CA GLU A 163 -6.17 -19.16 -10.51
C GLU A 163 -5.25 -18.68 -11.64
N ARG A 164 -5.62 -18.89 -12.91
CA ARG A 164 -4.84 -18.36 -14.05
C ARG A 164 -4.77 -16.84 -14.06
N ALA A 165 -5.87 -16.14 -13.80
CA ALA A 165 -5.91 -14.68 -13.78
C ALA A 165 -5.08 -14.11 -12.61
N VAL A 166 -5.10 -14.78 -11.45
CA VAL A 166 -4.23 -14.41 -10.31
C VAL A 166 -2.75 -14.65 -10.63
N THR A 167 -2.40 -15.76 -11.29
CA THR A 167 -1.02 -15.98 -11.74
C THR A 167 -0.57 -14.92 -12.74
N ALA A 168 -1.44 -14.53 -13.68
CA ALA A 168 -1.13 -13.42 -14.59
C ALA A 168 -0.93 -12.09 -13.84
N LEU A 169 -1.77 -11.79 -12.85
CA LEU A 169 -1.61 -10.61 -11.99
C LEU A 169 -0.25 -10.60 -11.27
N ARG A 170 0.22 -11.75 -10.78
CA ARG A 170 1.55 -11.89 -10.17
C ARG A 170 2.69 -11.67 -11.15
N LEU A 171 2.53 -12.14 -12.38
CA LEU A 171 3.52 -11.88 -13.43
C LEU A 171 3.60 -10.38 -13.72
N TRP A 172 2.45 -9.70 -13.82
CA TRP A 172 2.40 -8.25 -13.98
C TRP A 172 3.03 -7.49 -12.81
N GLU A 173 2.80 -7.94 -11.57
CA GLU A 173 3.46 -7.38 -10.39
C GLU A 173 4.99 -7.42 -10.53
N LEU A 174 5.56 -8.54 -11.01
CA LEU A 174 6.99 -8.65 -11.32
C LEU A 174 7.41 -7.75 -12.48
N VAL A 175 6.64 -7.70 -13.57
CA VAL A 175 6.92 -6.86 -14.76
C VAL A 175 7.05 -5.38 -14.37
N TYR A 176 6.24 -4.89 -13.44
CA TYR A 176 6.31 -3.51 -12.97
C TYR A 176 7.52 -3.22 -12.06
N GLN A 177 8.14 -4.26 -11.51
CA GLN A 177 9.33 -4.16 -10.67
C GLN A 177 10.65 -4.25 -11.47
N VAL A 178 10.58 -4.36 -12.78
CA VAL A 178 11.75 -4.47 -13.64
C VAL A 178 11.66 -3.51 -14.83
N ARG A 179 12.82 -3.05 -15.31
CA ARG A 179 12.99 -2.23 -16.50
C ARG A 179 14.17 -2.74 -17.31
N LEU A 180 14.15 -2.56 -18.62
CA LEU A 180 15.37 -2.67 -19.41
C LEU A 180 16.20 -1.38 -19.27
N ALA A 181 17.52 -1.52 -19.20
CA ALA A 181 18.41 -0.38 -19.04
C ALA A 181 18.31 0.59 -20.25
N ASP A 182 18.14 0.03 -21.45
CA ASP A 182 18.02 0.73 -22.73
C ASP A 182 16.57 1.10 -23.11
N ASP A 183 15.60 0.90 -22.21
CA ASP A 183 14.21 1.27 -22.45
C ASP A 183 14.05 2.78 -22.63
N THR A 184 13.74 3.20 -23.85
CA THR A 184 13.50 4.62 -24.20
C THR A 184 12.02 4.99 -24.31
N GLU A 185 11.11 4.03 -24.13
CA GLU A 185 9.67 4.30 -24.21
C GLU A 185 9.24 5.21 -23.06
N LYS A 186 8.48 6.26 -23.39
CA LYS A 186 8.00 7.26 -22.43
C LYS A 186 6.65 6.87 -21.85
N ASP A 187 5.83 6.15 -22.61
CA ASP A 187 4.54 5.68 -22.14
C ASP A 187 4.72 4.45 -21.22
N PHE A 188 4.30 4.61 -19.98
CA PHE A 188 4.49 3.60 -18.93
C PHE A 188 3.87 2.25 -19.29
N GLU A 189 2.64 2.25 -19.83
CA GLU A 189 1.91 1.02 -20.13
C GLU A 189 2.49 0.33 -21.37
N THR A 190 2.81 1.08 -22.43
CA THR A 190 3.43 0.53 -23.65
C THR A 190 4.78 -0.11 -23.34
N SER A 191 5.58 0.57 -22.52
CA SER A 191 6.86 0.09 -22.01
C SER A 191 6.68 -1.21 -21.19
N ALA A 192 5.68 -1.28 -20.31
CA ALA A 192 5.38 -2.47 -19.52
C ALA A 192 4.88 -3.65 -20.37
N VAL A 193 4.05 -3.41 -21.39
CA VAL A 193 3.55 -4.44 -22.31
C VAL A 193 4.72 -5.06 -23.10
N ALA A 194 5.67 -4.27 -23.56
CA ALA A 194 6.87 -4.77 -24.24
C ALA A 194 7.70 -5.67 -23.33
N ARG A 195 7.92 -5.26 -22.06
CA ARG A 195 8.62 -6.09 -21.06
C ARG A 195 7.88 -7.37 -20.72
N HIS A 196 6.55 -7.30 -20.55
CA HIS A 196 5.73 -8.49 -20.32
C HIS A 196 5.90 -9.51 -21.45
N ALA A 197 5.80 -9.08 -22.71
CA ALA A 197 5.98 -9.95 -23.87
C ALA A 197 7.39 -10.54 -23.98
N LEU A 198 8.40 -9.86 -23.43
CA LEU A 198 9.76 -10.39 -23.34
C LEU A 198 9.87 -11.44 -22.23
N ILE A 199 9.33 -11.16 -21.04
CA ILE A 199 9.35 -12.08 -19.88
C ILE A 199 8.55 -13.36 -20.18
N GLU A 200 7.44 -13.29 -20.92
CA GLU A 200 6.67 -14.46 -21.34
C GLU A 200 7.46 -15.45 -22.22
N LYS A 201 8.55 -15.00 -22.84
CA LYS A 201 9.41 -15.84 -23.69
C LYS A 201 10.53 -16.52 -22.92
N MET A 202 10.76 -16.13 -21.67
CA MET A 202 11.85 -16.65 -20.84
C MET A 202 11.66 -18.13 -20.52
N ASP A 203 12.75 -18.88 -20.49
CA ASP A 203 12.73 -20.21 -19.89
C ASP A 203 12.45 -20.11 -18.37
N VAL A 204 11.49 -20.89 -17.89
CA VAL A 204 10.99 -20.82 -16.51
C VAL A 204 12.09 -21.18 -15.49
N ASN A 205 12.87 -22.22 -15.77
CA ASN A 205 13.79 -22.82 -14.81
C ASN A 205 15.17 -22.15 -14.78
N THR A 206 15.46 -21.30 -15.77
CA THR A 206 16.75 -20.61 -15.89
C THR A 206 16.54 -19.10 -15.91
N GLU A 207 16.10 -18.55 -17.03
CA GLU A 207 15.99 -17.10 -17.28
C GLU A 207 15.01 -16.41 -16.32
N PHE A 208 13.78 -16.92 -16.22
CA PHE A 208 12.75 -16.32 -15.35
C PHE A 208 13.10 -16.47 -13.87
N THR A 209 13.62 -17.63 -13.46
CA THR A 209 14.02 -17.86 -12.06
C THR A 209 15.16 -16.92 -11.65
N GLN A 210 16.11 -16.62 -12.54
CA GLN A 210 17.17 -15.63 -12.29
C GLN A 210 16.59 -14.23 -12.12
N LEU A 211 15.70 -13.79 -13.01
CA LEU A 211 15.06 -12.48 -12.89
C LEU A 211 14.23 -12.36 -11.61
N ALA A 212 13.43 -13.37 -11.28
CA ALA A 212 12.61 -13.41 -10.07
C ALA A 212 13.48 -13.36 -8.80
N ALA A 213 14.64 -14.04 -8.79
CA ALA A 213 15.60 -13.95 -7.69
C ALA A 213 16.15 -12.53 -7.52
N LYS A 214 16.45 -11.82 -8.61
CA LYS A 214 16.89 -10.42 -8.56
C LYS A 214 15.80 -9.48 -8.07
N VAL A 215 14.56 -9.72 -8.44
CA VAL A 215 13.42 -8.97 -7.88
C VAL A 215 13.28 -9.22 -6.37
N GLY A 216 13.46 -10.46 -5.91
CA GLY A 216 13.50 -10.78 -4.48
C GLY A 216 14.61 -10.06 -3.73
N GLU A 217 15.84 -10.10 -4.25
CA GLU A 217 16.98 -9.34 -3.68
C GLU A 217 16.69 -7.83 -3.61
N MET A 218 16.05 -7.28 -4.64
CA MET A 218 15.67 -5.86 -4.69
C MET A 218 14.66 -5.51 -3.60
N GLN A 219 13.63 -6.35 -3.41
CA GLN A 219 12.60 -6.12 -2.39
C GLN A 219 13.18 -6.09 -0.97
N GLU A 220 14.19 -6.91 -0.69
CA GLU A 220 14.88 -6.92 0.61
C GLU A 220 15.81 -5.71 0.79
N LYS A 221 16.60 -5.37 -0.24
CA LYS A 221 17.61 -4.29 -0.15
C LYS A 221 17.02 -2.89 -0.21
N LEU A 222 15.91 -2.73 -0.92
CA LEU A 222 15.25 -1.43 -1.12
C LEU A 222 13.98 -1.32 -0.26
N ASP A 223 13.88 -2.03 0.86
CA ASP A 223 12.78 -1.86 1.81
C ASP A 223 12.91 -0.52 2.56
N HIS A 224 11.83 0.27 2.59
CA HIS A 224 11.83 1.63 3.14
C HIS A 224 10.44 2.08 3.59
N GLY A 225 10.42 3.14 4.38
CA GLY A 225 9.22 3.72 4.96
C GLY A 225 8.63 2.82 6.04
N LEU A 226 7.31 2.70 6.03
CA LEU A 226 6.61 1.73 6.87
C LEU A 226 6.91 0.30 6.40
N LYS A 227 7.01 -0.63 7.35
CA LYS A 227 7.14 -2.08 7.09
C LYS A 227 5.90 -2.61 6.36
N ILE A 228 5.94 -2.56 5.03
CA ILE A 228 4.81 -2.93 4.17
C ILE A 228 5.22 -4.06 3.25
N ARG A 229 4.43 -5.12 3.26
CA ARG A 229 4.49 -6.18 2.27
C ARG A 229 3.49 -5.93 1.16
N MET A 230 3.95 -5.96 -0.08
CA MET A 230 3.08 -5.94 -1.25
C MET A 230 2.71 -7.37 -1.64
N ASP A 231 1.43 -7.60 -1.92
CA ASP A 231 0.93 -8.90 -2.33
C ASP A 231 -0.21 -8.74 -3.35
N LYS A 232 0.01 -9.14 -4.61
CA LYS A 232 -0.98 -8.99 -5.71
C LYS A 232 -1.36 -7.53 -5.92
N GLY A 233 -0.42 -6.62 -5.65
CA GLY A 233 -0.63 -5.18 -5.64
C GLY A 233 -1.57 -4.66 -4.55
N GLU A 234 -1.89 -5.46 -3.53
CA GLU A 234 -2.41 -4.95 -2.27
C GLU A 234 -1.25 -4.66 -1.32
N SER A 235 -1.39 -3.66 -0.46
CA SER A 235 -0.40 -3.33 0.56
C SER A 235 -0.84 -3.88 1.91
N CYS A 236 0.05 -4.57 2.60
CA CYS A 236 -0.18 -5.07 3.95
C CYS A 236 0.86 -4.52 4.90
N LEU A 237 0.41 -3.87 5.97
CA LEU A 237 1.23 -3.34 7.03
C LEU A 237 1.59 -4.45 8.02
N LEU A 238 2.88 -4.59 8.33
CA LEU A 238 3.35 -5.42 9.41
C LEU A 238 3.25 -4.64 10.72
N MET A 239 2.41 -5.12 11.63
CA MET A 239 2.20 -4.52 12.94
C MET A 239 3.29 -4.96 13.93
N PRO A 240 3.71 -4.09 14.85
CA PRO A 240 4.63 -4.46 15.91
C PRO A 240 4.13 -5.67 16.72
N PRO A 241 5.05 -6.51 17.25
CA PRO A 241 4.69 -7.63 18.11
C PRO A 241 3.86 -7.17 19.30
N HIS A 242 2.73 -7.83 19.54
CA HIS A 242 1.90 -7.59 20.73
C HIS A 242 1.57 -8.90 21.45
N PRO A 243 1.47 -8.86 22.79
CA PRO A 243 1.20 -10.05 23.59
C PRO A 243 -0.24 -10.54 23.42
N CYS A 244 -0.44 -11.85 23.54
CA CYS A 244 -1.78 -12.42 23.69
C CYS A 244 -2.40 -11.98 25.03
N ASN A 245 -3.67 -11.56 24.98
CA ASN A 245 -4.42 -11.08 26.15
C ASN A 245 -5.21 -12.17 26.89
N SER A 246 -5.17 -13.42 26.41
CA SER A 246 -5.91 -14.53 27.03
C SER A 246 -5.42 -14.83 28.45
N ASP A 247 -6.36 -15.06 29.36
CA ASP A 247 -6.06 -15.43 30.76
C ASP A 247 -5.25 -16.74 30.86
N LYS A 248 -5.27 -17.58 29.82
CA LYS A 248 -4.44 -18.82 29.72
C LYS A 248 -2.95 -18.56 29.90
N PHE A 249 -2.47 -17.37 29.56
CA PHE A 249 -1.05 -16.99 29.62
C PHE A 249 -0.76 -15.92 30.69
N LYS A 250 -1.70 -15.68 31.60
CA LYS A 250 -1.61 -14.59 32.59
C LYS A 250 -0.47 -14.77 33.59
N GLU A 251 -0.18 -16.01 33.99
CA GLU A 251 0.86 -16.37 34.95
C GLU A 251 2.23 -16.69 34.31
N ALA A 252 2.31 -16.70 32.97
CA ALA A 252 3.56 -16.96 32.28
C ALA A 252 4.52 -15.77 32.46
N ALA A 253 5.79 -16.04 32.79
CA ALA A 253 6.82 -15.01 32.91
C ALA A 253 7.04 -14.21 31.61
N ILE A 254 6.75 -14.82 30.46
CA ILE A 254 6.77 -14.19 29.14
C ILE A 254 5.49 -14.61 28.42
N ARG A 255 4.68 -13.65 28.00
CA ARG A 255 3.48 -13.92 27.20
C ARG A 255 3.87 -14.16 25.74
N PRO A 256 3.21 -15.11 25.05
CA PRO A 256 3.43 -15.30 23.63
C PRO A 256 2.99 -14.04 22.88
N THR A 257 3.80 -13.59 21.94
CA THR A 257 3.53 -12.43 21.09
C THR A 257 3.11 -12.87 19.69
N THR A 258 2.35 -12.02 19.01
CA THR A 258 1.95 -12.20 17.62
C THR A 258 2.27 -10.92 16.86
N GLU A 259 2.82 -11.08 15.66
CA GLU A 259 2.88 -10.00 14.67
C GLU A 259 1.72 -10.19 13.69
N LEU A 260 1.01 -9.11 13.39
CA LEU A 260 -0.12 -9.15 12.48
C LEU A 260 0.27 -8.50 11.16
N LEU A 261 -0.08 -9.18 10.08
CA LEU A 261 -0.03 -8.61 8.74
C LEU A 261 -1.45 -8.15 8.37
N VAL A 262 -1.70 -6.85 8.49
CA VAL A 262 -3.03 -6.25 8.25
C VAL A 262 -3.05 -5.56 6.90
N THR A 263 -4.15 -5.64 6.17
CA THR A 263 -4.29 -4.88 4.91
C THR A 263 -4.24 -3.38 5.23
N PHE A 264 -3.32 -2.65 4.61
CA PHE A 264 -3.28 -1.19 4.68
C PHE A 264 -4.35 -0.66 3.72
N ARG A 265 -5.51 -0.30 4.27
CA ARG A 265 -6.61 0.30 3.50
C ARG A 265 -6.37 1.79 3.40
N ASN A 266 -6.14 2.30 2.18
CA ASN A 266 -5.88 3.74 1.99
C ASN A 266 -7.04 4.58 2.55
N SER A 267 -8.27 4.07 2.41
CA SER A 267 -9.50 4.66 2.95
C SER A 267 -9.53 4.83 4.48
N GLN A 268 -8.72 4.10 5.26
CA GLN A 268 -8.60 4.31 6.70
C GLN A 268 -7.78 5.57 7.02
N PHE A 269 -6.81 5.90 6.18
CA PHE A 269 -5.87 7.01 6.35
C PHE A 269 -6.36 8.29 5.67
N ILE A 270 -7.10 8.16 4.57
CA ILE A 270 -7.79 9.28 3.92
C ILE A 270 -9.02 9.64 4.77
N PRO A 271 -9.20 10.91 5.16
CA PRO A 271 -10.35 11.32 5.95
C PRO A 271 -11.64 11.12 5.15
N ASN A 272 -12.60 10.44 5.77
CA ASN A 272 -13.93 10.23 5.24
C ASN A 272 -14.93 10.60 6.33
N ILE A 273 -15.68 11.69 6.11
CA ILE A 273 -16.67 12.16 7.08
C ILE A 273 -17.98 11.36 6.98
N GLY A 274 -18.23 10.64 5.89
CA GLY A 274 -19.35 9.72 5.71
C GLY A 274 -20.74 10.32 5.93
N THR A 275 -21.79 9.64 5.45
CA THR A 275 -23.17 10.02 5.81
C THR A 275 -23.49 9.67 7.27
N GLY A 276 -22.95 8.56 7.77
CA GLY A 276 -23.16 8.07 9.14
C GLY A 276 -22.53 8.96 10.22
N SER A 277 -21.29 9.43 10.04
CA SER A 277 -20.65 10.28 11.05
C SER A 277 -21.28 11.68 11.06
N LEU A 278 -21.69 12.22 9.90
CA LEU A 278 -22.51 13.44 9.88
C LEU A 278 -23.87 13.25 10.53
N ALA A 279 -24.53 12.10 10.36
CA ALA A 279 -25.79 11.80 11.03
C ALA A 279 -25.61 11.75 12.57
N ASN A 280 -24.50 11.18 13.05
CA ASN A 280 -24.18 11.13 14.48
C ASN A 280 -23.81 12.51 15.04
N LEU A 281 -23.08 13.33 14.29
CA LEU A 281 -22.73 14.70 14.69
C LEU A 281 -23.92 15.67 14.61
N SER A 282 -24.86 15.43 13.69
CA SER A 282 -26.09 16.21 13.52
C SER A 282 -27.25 15.66 14.37
N PHE A 283 -27.01 14.65 15.21
CA PHE A 283 -27.99 14.14 16.15
C PHE A 283 -28.36 15.26 17.13
N GLN A 284 -29.52 15.88 16.91
CA GLN A 284 -30.07 16.86 17.83
C GLN A 284 -30.72 16.11 18.99
N PRO A 285 -30.22 16.24 20.23
CA PRO A 285 -30.88 15.62 21.38
C PRO A 285 -32.25 16.28 21.56
N GLY A 286 -33.35 15.56 21.25
CA GLY A 286 -34.70 16.05 21.54
C GLY A 286 -35.85 15.65 20.61
N LEU A 287 -35.62 15.10 19.40
CA LEU A 287 -36.72 14.60 18.57
C LEU A 287 -36.94 13.09 18.77
N VAL A 288 -37.76 12.75 19.77
CA VAL A 288 -38.59 11.55 19.69
C VAL A 288 -39.56 11.80 18.54
N TRP A 289 -39.30 11.23 17.36
CA TRP A 289 -40.36 11.10 16.36
C TRP A 289 -41.45 10.28 17.02
N ARG A 290 -42.55 10.92 17.42
CA ARG A 290 -43.77 10.20 17.77
C ARG A 290 -44.12 9.38 16.54
N SER A 291 -44.00 8.06 16.64
CA SER A 291 -44.68 7.17 15.72
C SER A 291 -46.14 7.60 15.73
N ALA A 292 -46.60 8.18 14.63
CA ALA A 292 -48.02 8.35 14.40
C ALA A 292 -48.59 6.93 14.34
N ASN A 293 -49.17 6.48 15.44
CA ASN A 293 -50.11 5.37 15.41
C ASN A 293 -51.30 5.85 14.57
N PHE A 294 -51.78 4.93 13.72
CA PHE A 294 -52.96 5.01 12.86
C PHE A 294 -54.10 5.88 13.39
#